data_AF-A0AAN7Z0L4-F1
#
_entry.id   AF-A0AAN7Z0L4-F1
#
_cell.length_a   1.000
_cell.length_b   1.000
_cell.length_c   1.000
_cell.angle_alpha   90.00
_cell.angle_beta   90.00
_cell.angle_gamma   90.00
#
_symmetry.space_group_name_H-M   'P 1'
#
loop_
_entity.id
_entity.type
_entity.pdbx_description
1 polymer ?
#
loop_
_entity_poly.entity_id
_entity_poly.type
_entity_poly.pdbx_seq_one_letter_code
_entity_poly.pdbx_strand_id
1 'polypeptide(L)'
;MIIGDQEDEGTLFALFQSNLTTEADLIDYLSTVFFQKATREQVVDLVGTYSSALSAGSPFRTGILNSPYPQFKRLAAMLGDLVFTLSRRLFLESATAVNPNVPSWSYLASYDYGTPILGTFHGSDILQVFYGILPNYASEAIQSYYFSFLYTMDPNNGTPKGIAEWPQWKESKQLLNMYSSYSKLLKDDFRSMSAQWIADNAASFHI
;
A
#
# COMPACT_ATOMS: atom_id res chain seq x y z
N MET A 1 5.59 12.19 11.95
CA MET A 1 6.14 11.53 10.75
C MET A 1 5.08 11.46 9.67
N ILE A 2 5.47 11.42 8.40
CA ILE A 2 4.59 11.12 7.27
C ILE A 2 5.03 9.77 6.71
N ILE A 3 4.09 8.86 6.46
CA ILE A 3 4.35 7.57 5.81
C ILE A 3 3.17 7.19 4.92
N GLY A 4 3.41 6.78 3.68
CA GLY A 4 2.36 6.33 2.78
C GLY A 4 2.89 5.32 1.79
N ASP A 5 1.97 4.80 0.98
CA ASP A 5 2.24 3.81 -0.04
C ASP A 5 1.55 4.20 -1.34
N GLN A 6 2.06 3.66 -2.43
CA GLN A 6 1.35 3.55 -3.70
C GLN A 6 0.24 2.51 -3.56
N GLU A 7 -0.89 2.66 -4.25
CA GLU A 7 -2.01 1.72 -4.08
C GLU A 7 -1.65 0.29 -4.52
N ASP A 8 -0.77 0.17 -5.51
CA ASP A 8 -0.44 -1.08 -6.20
C ASP A 8 1.06 -1.42 -6.12
N GLU A 9 1.66 -1.27 -4.92
CA GLU A 9 3.10 -1.49 -4.66
C GLU A 9 3.64 -2.80 -5.25
N GLY A 10 2.88 -3.89 -5.14
CA GLY A 10 3.36 -5.21 -5.50
C GLY A 10 3.36 -5.55 -7.00
N THR A 11 2.72 -4.74 -7.85
CA THR A 11 2.50 -5.10 -9.27
C THR A 11 3.79 -5.21 -10.06
N LEU A 12 4.75 -4.31 -9.80
CA LEU A 12 6.06 -4.34 -10.44
C LEU A 12 6.84 -5.61 -10.07
N PHE A 13 6.78 -6.02 -8.80
CA PHE A 13 7.51 -7.17 -8.29
C PHE A 13 6.92 -8.50 -8.72
N ALA A 14 5.61 -8.54 -8.98
CA ALA A 14 4.91 -9.72 -9.48
C ALA A 14 5.03 -9.90 -11.00
N LEU A 15 5.62 -8.96 -11.75
CA LEU A 15 5.51 -8.94 -13.22
C LEU A 15 6.18 -10.15 -13.90
N PHE A 16 7.20 -10.75 -13.27
CA PHE A 16 8.10 -11.71 -13.93
C PHE A 16 7.92 -13.16 -13.46
N GLN A 17 6.83 -13.48 -12.76
CA GLN A 17 6.51 -14.82 -12.26
C GLN A 17 5.40 -15.50 -13.07
N SER A 18 5.49 -15.43 -14.41
CA SER A 18 4.45 -15.95 -15.32
C SER A 18 4.21 -17.45 -15.22
N ASN A 19 5.14 -18.19 -14.59
CA ASN A 19 5.00 -19.62 -14.29
C ASN A 19 4.02 -19.91 -13.15
N LEU A 20 3.59 -18.92 -12.36
CA LEU A 20 2.64 -19.12 -11.27
C LEU A 20 1.20 -19.11 -11.79
N THR A 21 0.69 -20.31 -12.05
CA THR A 21 -0.62 -20.49 -12.69
C THR A 21 -1.68 -21.01 -11.72
N THR A 22 -1.26 -21.71 -10.67
CA THR A 22 -2.13 -22.32 -9.66
C THR A 22 -1.86 -21.75 -8.26
N GLU A 23 -2.80 -21.96 -7.34
CA GLU A 23 -2.59 -21.62 -5.94
C GLU A 23 -1.42 -22.40 -5.32
N ALA A 24 -1.21 -23.66 -5.74
CA ALA A 24 -0.08 -24.47 -5.31
C ALA A 24 1.26 -23.84 -5.73
N ASP A 25 1.35 -23.35 -6.97
CA ASP A 25 2.55 -22.64 -7.46
C ASP A 25 2.83 -21.39 -6.59
N LEU A 26 1.78 -20.64 -6.24
CA LEU A 26 1.89 -19.44 -5.40
C LEU A 26 2.40 -19.78 -3.98
N ILE A 27 1.83 -20.81 -3.35
CA ILE A 27 2.26 -21.28 -2.02
C ILE A 27 3.71 -21.76 -2.07
N ASP A 28 4.08 -22.53 -3.09
CA ASP A 28 5.45 -23.02 -3.29
C ASP A 28 6.44 -21.86 -3.46
N TYR A 29 6.09 -20.87 -4.28
CA TYR A 29 6.90 -19.68 -4.50
C TYR A 29 7.14 -18.90 -3.21
N LEU A 30 6.08 -18.59 -2.46
CA LEU A 30 6.19 -17.83 -1.21
C LEU A 30 6.96 -18.60 -0.14
N SER A 31 6.76 -19.91 -0.03
CA SER A 31 7.46 -20.76 0.94
C SER A 31 8.96 -20.89 0.64
N THR A 32 9.34 -20.92 -0.64
CA THR A 32 10.72 -21.21 -1.04
C THR A 32 11.56 -19.96 -1.28
N VAL A 33 10.96 -18.87 -1.74
CA VAL A 33 11.68 -17.65 -2.14
C VAL A 33 11.66 -16.58 -1.05
N PHE A 34 10.55 -16.44 -0.31
CA PHE A 34 10.37 -15.35 0.66
C PHE A 34 10.49 -15.84 2.10
N PHE A 35 9.63 -16.78 2.51
CA PHE A 35 9.39 -17.04 3.93
C PHE A 35 10.08 -18.33 4.40
N GLN A 36 11.42 -18.31 4.41
CA GLN A 36 12.24 -19.48 4.79
C GLN A 36 12.00 -19.97 6.23
N LYS A 37 11.47 -19.11 7.10
CA LYS A 37 11.15 -19.44 8.50
C LYS A 37 9.68 -19.82 8.72
N ALA A 38 8.79 -19.48 7.80
CA ALA A 38 7.39 -19.83 7.93
C ALA A 38 7.21 -21.32 7.62
N THR A 39 6.35 -21.98 8.39
CA THR A 39 5.87 -23.31 8.02
C THR A 39 5.03 -23.21 6.74
N ARG A 40 4.95 -24.31 5.99
CA ARG A 40 4.12 -24.35 4.78
C ARG A 40 2.65 -24.07 5.13
N GLU A 41 2.18 -24.57 6.25
CA GLU A 41 0.84 -24.35 6.78
C GLU A 41 0.57 -22.85 7.03
N GLN A 42 1.53 -22.12 7.61
CA GLN A 42 1.42 -20.66 7.76
C GLN A 42 1.34 -19.95 6.40
N VAL A 43 2.11 -20.39 5.39
CA VAL A 43 2.02 -19.80 4.05
C VAL A 43 0.68 -20.11 3.39
N VAL A 44 0.13 -21.31 3.58
CA VAL A 44 -1.23 -21.68 3.12
C VAL A 44 -2.26 -20.77 3.77
N ASP A 45 -2.19 -20.58 5.08
CA ASP A 45 -3.12 -19.73 5.82
C ASP A 45 -3.03 -18.27 5.36
N LEU A 46 -1.81 -17.75 5.13
CA LEU A 46 -1.59 -16.42 4.55
C LEU A 46 -2.25 -16.29 3.17
N VAL A 47 -1.98 -17.23 2.26
CA VAL A 47 -2.58 -17.23 0.91
C VAL A 47 -4.11 -17.29 1.01
N GLY A 48 -4.64 -18.01 2.00
CA GLY A 48 -6.07 -18.11 2.30
C GLY A 48 -6.74 -16.79 2.68
N THR A 49 -6.01 -15.80 3.20
CA THR A 49 -6.59 -14.48 3.52
C THR A 49 -6.79 -13.59 2.29
N TYR A 50 -6.23 -13.97 1.13
CA TYR A 50 -6.37 -13.26 -0.14
C TYR A 50 -7.29 -14.05 -1.08
N SER A 51 -8.40 -13.43 -1.48
CA SER A 51 -9.36 -14.05 -2.41
C SER A 51 -8.72 -14.42 -3.75
N SER A 52 -9.09 -15.58 -4.29
CA SER A 52 -8.69 -16.04 -5.62
C SER A 52 -9.45 -15.34 -6.77
N ALA A 53 -10.45 -14.51 -6.47
CA ALA A 53 -11.16 -13.75 -7.47
C ALA A 53 -10.25 -12.67 -8.10
N LEU A 54 -10.19 -12.59 -9.44
CA LEU A 54 -9.38 -11.59 -10.16
C LEU A 54 -9.68 -10.14 -9.75
N SER A 55 -10.93 -9.85 -9.38
CA SER A 55 -11.37 -8.53 -8.93
C SER A 55 -10.82 -8.11 -7.56
N ALA A 56 -10.31 -9.06 -6.76
CA ALA A 56 -9.79 -8.79 -5.42
C ALA A 56 -8.30 -8.43 -5.40
N GLY A 57 -7.55 -8.76 -6.46
CA GLY A 57 -6.11 -8.54 -6.52
C GLY A 57 -5.69 -7.17 -7.06
N SER A 58 -4.37 -6.92 -7.04
CA SER A 58 -3.73 -5.68 -7.50
C SER A 58 -3.34 -5.77 -8.99
N PRO A 59 -3.56 -4.76 -9.87
CA PRO A 59 -4.05 -3.42 -9.56
C PRO A 59 -5.47 -3.42 -8.99
N PHE A 60 -5.64 -2.81 -7.81
CA PHE A 60 -6.88 -2.89 -7.07
C PHE A 60 -8.00 -2.15 -7.78
N ARG A 61 -9.24 -2.59 -7.57
CA ARG A 61 -10.46 -1.94 -8.12
C ARG A 61 -10.54 -1.95 -9.65
N THR A 62 -9.75 -2.77 -10.35
CA THR A 62 -9.75 -2.88 -11.83
C THR A 62 -10.55 -4.08 -12.36
N GLY A 63 -11.34 -4.76 -11.51
CA GLY A 63 -12.13 -5.92 -11.91
C GLY A 63 -11.26 -7.05 -12.46
N ILE A 64 -11.66 -7.65 -13.58
CA ILE A 64 -10.95 -8.78 -14.22
C ILE A 64 -9.79 -8.34 -15.13
N LEU A 65 -9.57 -7.04 -15.30
CA LEU A 65 -8.48 -6.51 -16.15
C LEU A 65 -7.13 -6.63 -15.44
N ASN A 66 -6.05 -6.44 -16.20
CA ASN A 66 -4.67 -6.36 -15.70
C ASN A 66 -4.13 -7.67 -15.08
N SER A 67 -4.48 -8.83 -15.66
CA SER A 67 -3.95 -10.14 -15.21
C SER A 67 -3.14 -10.80 -16.34
N PRO A 68 -1.85 -10.43 -16.54
CA PRO A 68 -0.99 -11.03 -17.56
C PRO A 68 -0.79 -12.54 -17.41
N TYR A 69 -0.96 -13.08 -16.20
CA TYR A 69 -0.99 -14.52 -15.92
C TYR A 69 -1.94 -14.81 -14.72
N PRO A 70 -2.34 -16.08 -14.47
CA PRO A 70 -3.45 -16.40 -13.56
C PRO A 70 -3.28 -15.93 -12.11
N GLN A 71 -2.09 -16.06 -11.52
CA GLN A 71 -1.86 -15.63 -10.12
C GLN A 71 -1.34 -14.20 -10.00
N PHE A 72 -1.19 -13.44 -11.09
CA PHE A 72 -0.52 -12.14 -11.07
C PHE A 72 -1.13 -11.19 -10.05
N LYS A 73 -2.45 -10.97 -10.12
CA LYS A 73 -3.10 -9.97 -9.28
C LYS A 73 -3.10 -10.34 -7.80
N ARG A 74 -3.18 -11.64 -7.52
CA ARG A 74 -3.14 -12.17 -6.15
C ARG A 74 -1.74 -12.04 -5.59
N LEU A 75 -0.71 -12.45 -6.33
CA LEU A 75 0.68 -12.26 -5.93
C LEU A 75 1.01 -10.78 -5.73
N ALA A 76 0.62 -9.90 -6.65
CA ALA A 76 0.83 -8.46 -6.54
C ALA A 76 0.19 -7.87 -5.27
N ALA A 77 -1.04 -8.25 -4.94
CA ALA A 77 -1.68 -7.82 -3.70
C ALA A 77 -0.90 -8.27 -2.46
N MET A 78 -0.46 -9.54 -2.44
CA MET A 78 0.30 -10.10 -1.32
C MET A 78 1.67 -9.42 -1.14
N LEU A 79 2.45 -9.29 -2.21
CA LEU A 79 3.78 -8.65 -2.15
C LEU A 79 3.68 -7.19 -1.73
N GLY A 80 2.71 -6.45 -2.28
CA GLY A 80 2.48 -5.06 -1.90
C GLY A 80 2.11 -4.91 -0.43
N ASP A 81 1.20 -5.75 0.07
CA ASP A 81 0.75 -5.70 1.46
C ASP A 81 1.84 -6.09 2.47
N LEU A 82 2.55 -7.20 2.21
CA LEU A 82 3.54 -7.77 3.13
C LEU A 82 4.77 -6.88 3.29
N VAL A 83 5.23 -6.26 2.19
CA VAL A 83 6.45 -5.44 2.23
C VAL A 83 6.14 -3.98 2.56
N PHE A 84 4.99 -3.45 2.11
CA PHE A 84 4.70 -2.03 2.15
C PHE A 84 3.37 -1.74 2.85
N THR A 85 2.23 -2.01 2.20
CA THR A 85 0.97 -1.32 2.53
C THR A 85 0.33 -1.73 3.86
N LEU A 86 0.31 -3.02 4.19
CA LEU A 86 -0.19 -3.46 5.50
C LEU A 86 0.90 -3.35 6.57
N SER A 87 2.16 -3.55 6.21
CA SER A 87 3.30 -3.28 7.08
C SER A 87 3.33 -1.82 7.58
N ARG A 88 3.00 -0.84 6.73
CA ARG A 88 2.80 0.56 7.13
C ARG A 88 1.71 0.69 8.19
N ARG A 89 0.54 0.05 8.00
CA ARG A 89 -0.55 0.10 8.98
C ARG A 89 -0.12 -0.48 10.32
N LEU A 90 0.50 -1.66 10.31
CA LEU A 90 0.99 -2.33 11.52
C LEU A 90 2.08 -1.51 12.23
N PHE A 91 2.95 -0.85 11.45
CA PHE A 91 3.92 0.10 11.98
C PHE A 91 3.24 1.30 12.64
N LEU A 92 2.25 1.92 12.01
CA LEU A 92 1.48 3.03 12.58
C LEU A 92 0.76 2.64 13.86
N GLU A 93 0.13 1.46 13.89
CA GLU A 93 -0.53 0.91 15.08
C GLU A 93 0.47 0.74 16.23
N SER A 94 1.61 0.10 15.96
CA SER A 94 2.66 -0.14 16.96
C SER A 94 3.26 1.17 17.46
N ALA A 95 3.65 2.07 16.54
CA ALA A 95 4.26 3.36 16.87
C ALA A 95 3.32 4.24 17.70
N THR A 96 2.03 4.28 17.34
CA THR A 96 1.02 5.03 18.10
C THR A 96 0.79 4.42 19.48
N ALA A 97 0.77 3.10 19.60
CA ALA A 97 0.58 2.42 20.88
C ALA A 97 1.74 2.70 21.85
N VAL A 98 2.98 2.68 21.37
CA VAL A 98 4.17 2.90 22.22
C VAL A 98 4.52 4.38 22.41
N ASN A 99 4.16 5.26 21.47
CA ASN A 99 4.46 6.69 21.50
C ASN A 99 3.22 7.53 21.13
N PRO A 100 2.16 7.54 21.95
CA PRO A 100 0.87 8.14 21.59
C PRO A 100 0.92 9.66 21.37
N ASN A 101 1.93 10.35 21.92
CA ASN A 101 2.10 11.79 21.78
C ASN A 101 2.90 12.21 20.54
N VAL A 102 3.49 11.26 19.80
CA VAL A 102 4.23 11.55 18.57
C VAL A 102 3.26 11.56 17.39
N PRO A 103 3.07 12.69 16.69
CA PRO A 103 2.09 12.79 15.62
C PRO A 103 2.55 12.03 14.37
N SER A 104 1.60 11.39 13.70
CA SER A 104 1.82 10.68 12.45
C SER A 104 0.68 10.91 11.48
N TRP A 105 1.02 11.07 10.21
CA TRP A 105 0.09 11.23 9.10
C TRP A 105 0.36 10.15 8.06
N SER A 106 -0.69 9.71 7.38
CA SER A 106 -0.56 8.67 6.38
C SER A 106 -1.39 8.93 5.13
N TYR A 107 -0.94 8.40 4.00
CA TYR A 107 -1.60 8.52 2.71
C TYR A 107 -1.55 7.19 1.93
N LEU A 108 -2.45 7.07 0.95
CA LEU A 108 -2.45 6.03 -0.07
C LEU A 108 -2.58 6.72 -1.43
N ALA A 109 -1.59 6.54 -2.30
CA ALA A 109 -1.55 7.17 -3.61
C ALA A 109 -2.28 6.32 -4.67
N SER A 110 -3.23 6.94 -5.36
CA SER A 110 -4.07 6.36 -6.42
C SER A 110 -4.09 7.24 -7.68
N TYR A 111 -3.14 8.17 -7.84
CA TYR A 111 -3.15 9.15 -8.93
C TYR A 111 -2.87 8.54 -10.30
N ASP A 112 -2.24 7.36 -10.35
CA ASP A 112 -1.99 6.58 -11.57
C ASP A 112 -3.00 5.43 -11.74
N TYR A 113 -4.15 5.51 -11.05
CA TYR A 113 -5.25 4.56 -11.26
C TYR A 113 -5.62 4.51 -12.75
N GLY A 114 -5.49 3.33 -13.35
CA GLY A 114 -5.73 3.11 -14.77
C GLY A 114 -4.48 2.81 -15.60
N THR A 115 -3.27 2.98 -15.05
CA THR A 115 -2.03 2.52 -15.71
C THR A 115 -2.12 1.02 -16.00
N PRO A 116 -2.01 0.58 -17.28
CA PRO A 116 -2.17 -0.81 -17.64
C PRO A 116 -1.19 -1.71 -16.90
N ILE A 117 -1.69 -2.86 -16.41
CA ILE A 117 -0.96 -3.89 -15.66
C ILE A 117 -0.48 -3.44 -14.28
N LEU A 118 0.04 -2.22 -14.14
CA LEU A 118 0.77 -1.77 -12.95
C LEU A 118 -0.08 -0.94 -11.98
N GLY A 119 -1.09 -0.20 -12.45
CA GLY A 119 -1.85 0.72 -11.59
C GLY A 119 -0.96 1.84 -11.00
N THR A 120 -1.23 2.25 -9.76
CA THR A 120 -0.33 3.18 -9.05
C THR A 120 0.78 2.39 -8.39
N PHE A 121 1.83 2.10 -9.15
CA PHE A 121 2.85 1.10 -8.82
C PHE A 121 4.03 1.67 -8.05
N HIS A 122 4.86 0.78 -7.50
CA HIS A 122 6.08 1.13 -6.78
C HIS A 122 7.03 2.03 -7.60
N GLY A 123 7.44 3.15 -7.01
CA GLY A 123 8.34 4.13 -7.64
C GLY A 123 7.65 5.15 -8.56
N SER A 124 6.33 5.06 -8.77
CA SER A 124 5.57 6.06 -9.54
C SER A 124 5.57 7.45 -8.88
N ASP A 125 5.72 7.51 -7.56
CA ASP A 125 5.89 8.73 -6.76
C ASP A 125 7.14 9.53 -7.10
N ILE A 126 8.18 8.89 -7.64
CA ILE A 126 9.34 9.62 -8.17
C ILE A 126 8.89 10.62 -9.25
N LEU A 127 8.01 10.21 -10.16
CA LEU A 127 7.49 11.11 -11.19
C LEU A 127 6.55 12.16 -10.58
N GLN A 128 5.55 11.72 -9.83
CA GLN A 128 4.48 12.60 -9.36
C GLN A 128 4.94 13.59 -8.27
N VAL A 129 5.87 13.18 -7.41
CA VAL A 129 6.29 13.94 -6.22
C VAL A 129 7.63 14.64 -6.46
N PHE A 130 8.69 13.90 -6.83
CA PHE A 130 10.02 14.49 -6.97
C PHE A 130 10.16 15.35 -8.22
N TYR A 131 9.60 14.92 -9.35
CA TYR A 131 9.61 15.70 -10.59
C TYR A 131 8.35 16.54 -10.81
N GLY A 132 7.28 16.31 -10.05
CA GLY A 132 6.01 17.03 -10.21
C GLY A 132 5.34 16.75 -11.56
N ILE A 133 5.53 15.54 -12.11
CA ILE A 133 5.01 15.13 -13.42
C ILE A 133 3.83 14.17 -13.20
N LEU A 134 2.61 14.49 -13.64
CA LEU A 134 2.19 15.78 -14.23
C LEU A 134 1.92 16.83 -13.15
N PRO A 135 1.99 18.14 -13.48
CA PRO A 135 1.62 19.22 -12.57
C PRO A 135 0.10 19.25 -12.40
N ASN A 136 -0.39 18.41 -11.49
CA ASN A 136 -1.79 18.19 -11.16
C ASN A 136 -2.01 18.37 -9.65
N TYR A 137 -3.23 18.07 -9.19
CA TYR A 137 -3.57 18.17 -7.78
C TYR A 137 -2.65 17.31 -6.89
N ALA A 138 -2.32 16.09 -7.32
CA ALA A 138 -1.49 15.19 -6.52
C ALA A 138 -0.08 15.76 -6.31
N SER A 139 0.59 16.25 -7.36
CA SER A 139 1.90 16.91 -7.20
C SER A 139 1.83 18.12 -6.28
N GLU A 140 0.84 18.99 -6.49
CA GLU A 140 0.72 20.25 -5.73
C GLU A 140 0.44 19.96 -4.25
N ALA A 141 -0.50 19.05 -3.97
CA ALA A 141 -0.87 18.68 -2.62
C ALA A 141 0.30 18.00 -1.88
N ILE A 142 0.90 16.96 -2.46
CA ILE A 142 1.98 16.20 -1.80
C ILE A 142 3.18 17.10 -1.53
N GLN A 143 3.63 17.89 -2.51
CA GLN A 143 4.74 18.83 -2.32
C GLN A 143 4.42 19.89 -1.26
N SER A 144 3.19 20.44 -1.26
CA SER A 144 2.77 21.42 -0.24
C SER A 144 2.79 20.83 1.16
N TYR A 145 2.27 19.62 1.35
CA TYR A 145 2.32 18.94 2.65
C TYR A 145 3.76 18.63 3.08
N TYR A 146 4.61 18.17 2.15
CA TYR A 146 6.00 17.84 2.47
C TYR A 146 6.82 19.06 2.84
N PHE A 147 6.66 20.17 2.10
CA PHE A 147 7.31 21.44 2.46
C PHE A 147 6.78 21.98 3.80
N SER A 148 5.47 21.96 4.03
CA SER A 148 4.88 22.37 5.31
C SER A 148 5.45 21.55 6.48
N PHE A 149 5.50 20.22 6.32
CA PHE A 149 6.07 19.33 7.32
C PHE A 149 7.56 19.57 7.54
N LEU A 150 8.34 19.81 6.48
CA LEU A 150 9.77 20.13 6.58
C LEU A 150 10.03 21.39 7.43
N TYR A 151 9.23 22.44 7.25
CA TYR A 151 9.45 23.71 7.93
C TYR A 151 8.77 23.81 9.30
N THR A 152 7.70 23.06 9.54
CA THR A 152 6.83 23.27 10.72
C THR A 152 6.56 22.01 11.53
N MET A 153 6.98 20.84 11.05
CA MET A 153 6.65 19.52 11.60
C MET A 153 5.15 19.18 11.60
N ASP A 154 4.34 19.93 10.84
CA ASP A 154 2.92 19.68 10.61
C ASP A 154 2.61 19.86 9.11
N PRO A 155 2.07 18.84 8.40
CA PRO A 155 1.76 18.99 6.98
C PRO A 155 0.70 20.06 6.70
N ASN A 156 -0.13 20.44 7.67
CA ASN A 156 -1.20 21.42 7.47
C ASN A 156 -0.72 22.86 7.66
N ASN A 157 0.35 23.08 8.42
CA ASN A 157 0.84 24.42 8.73
C ASN A 157 1.75 24.95 7.60
N GLY A 158 1.15 25.74 6.70
CA GLY A 158 1.81 26.28 5.51
C GLY A 158 1.21 25.76 4.19
N THR A 159 0.33 24.75 4.27
CA THR A 159 -0.36 24.21 3.10
C THR A 159 -1.46 25.19 2.64
N PRO A 160 -1.56 25.49 1.32
CA PRO A 160 -2.59 26.39 0.79
C PRO A 160 -4.01 25.97 1.16
N LYS A 161 -4.89 26.95 1.44
CA LYS A 161 -6.29 26.73 1.86
C LYS A 161 -7.18 25.94 0.87
N GLY A 162 -6.72 25.72 -0.36
CA GLY A 162 -7.42 24.92 -1.37
C GLY A 162 -7.12 23.42 -1.33
N ILE A 163 -6.13 23.00 -0.54
CA ILE A 163 -5.77 21.60 -0.33
C ILE A 163 -6.45 21.12 0.97
N ALA A 164 -6.90 19.86 0.98
CA ALA A 164 -7.67 19.30 2.09
C ALA A 164 -6.86 19.32 3.40
N GLU A 165 -7.53 19.36 4.55
CA GLU A 165 -6.81 19.10 5.80
C GLU A 165 -6.43 17.62 5.92
N TRP A 166 -5.22 17.37 6.43
CA TRP A 166 -4.67 16.05 6.68
C TRP A 166 -4.74 15.73 8.18
N PRO A 167 -5.73 14.94 8.64
CA PRO A 167 -5.84 14.60 10.04
C PRO A 167 -4.67 13.70 10.47
N GLN A 168 -4.31 13.76 11.75
CA GLN A 168 -3.39 12.77 12.31
C GLN A 168 -4.05 11.39 12.24
N TRP A 169 -3.28 10.40 11.78
CA TRP A 169 -3.79 9.06 11.52
C TRP A 169 -4.50 8.45 12.75
N LYS A 170 -3.95 8.66 13.95
CA LYS A 170 -4.47 8.09 15.21
C LYS A 170 -5.87 8.58 15.60
N GLU A 171 -6.33 9.73 15.11
CA GLU A 171 -7.61 10.33 15.53
C GLU A 171 -8.82 9.50 15.09
N SER A 172 -8.73 8.87 13.92
CA SER A 172 -9.82 8.05 13.37
C SER A 172 -9.34 6.86 12.53
N LYS A 173 -8.05 6.51 12.62
CA LYS A 173 -7.38 5.53 11.75
C LYS A 173 -7.70 5.79 10.27
N GLN A 174 -7.52 7.05 9.86
CA GLN A 174 -7.77 7.52 8.50
C GLN A 174 -6.48 8.01 7.85
N LEU A 175 -6.42 7.89 6.53
CA LEU A 175 -5.35 8.38 5.68
C LEU A 175 -5.92 9.25 4.55
N LEU A 176 -5.07 10.07 3.92
CA LEU A 176 -5.43 10.76 2.68
C LEU A 176 -5.28 9.80 1.50
N ASN A 177 -6.37 9.51 0.79
CA ASN A 177 -6.31 8.83 -0.49
C ASN A 177 -6.13 9.87 -1.61
N MET A 178 -4.97 9.87 -2.25
CA MET A 178 -4.56 10.89 -3.22
C MET A 178 -4.86 10.44 -4.65
N TYR A 179 -5.71 11.15 -5.38
CA TYR A 179 -5.94 10.95 -6.82
C TYR A 179 -5.32 12.11 -7.61
N SER A 180 -5.23 11.96 -8.93
CA SER A 180 -4.60 12.95 -9.81
C SER A 180 -5.25 14.34 -9.75
N SER A 181 -6.55 14.43 -9.45
CA SER A 181 -7.32 15.68 -9.44
C SER A 181 -7.97 16.04 -8.09
N TYR A 182 -7.90 15.16 -7.08
CA TYR A 182 -8.50 15.40 -5.77
C TYR A 182 -7.91 14.45 -4.71
N SER A 183 -8.20 14.70 -3.44
CA SER A 183 -8.01 13.72 -2.36
C SER A 183 -9.30 13.53 -1.57
N LYS A 184 -9.36 12.43 -0.81
CA LYS A 184 -10.42 12.17 0.16
C LYS A 184 -9.86 11.43 1.36
N LEU A 185 -10.54 11.50 2.49
CA LEU A 185 -10.23 10.65 3.64
C LEU A 185 -10.67 9.21 3.35
N LEU A 186 -9.81 8.26 3.65
CA LEU A 186 -10.08 6.84 3.59
C LEU A 186 -9.77 6.22 4.95
N LYS A 187 -10.68 5.40 5.46
CA LYS A 187 -10.41 4.60 6.65
C LYS A 187 -9.39 3.52 6.32
N ASP A 188 -8.37 3.42 7.14
CA ASP A 188 -7.26 2.49 6.96
C ASP A 188 -7.62 1.12 7.55
N ASP A 189 -8.68 0.50 7.02
CA ASP A 189 -9.22 -0.81 7.45
C ASP A 189 -9.42 -1.81 6.29
N PHE A 190 -9.00 -1.45 5.07
CA PHE A 190 -9.01 -2.36 3.93
C PHE A 190 -8.16 -3.62 4.20
N ARG A 191 -8.61 -4.79 3.74
CA ARG A 191 -7.90 -6.08 3.88
C ARG A 191 -7.57 -6.44 5.35
N SER A 192 -8.46 -6.09 6.29
CA SER A 192 -8.27 -6.31 7.73
C SER A 192 -7.97 -7.77 8.11
N MET A 193 -8.53 -8.76 7.42
CA MET A 193 -8.23 -10.17 7.68
C MET A 193 -6.75 -10.50 7.42
N SER A 194 -6.21 -10.07 6.27
CA SER A 194 -4.79 -10.21 5.96
C SER A 194 -3.93 -9.42 6.95
N ALA A 195 -4.31 -8.19 7.29
CA ALA A 195 -3.56 -7.35 8.22
C ALA A 195 -3.43 -8.00 9.61
N GLN A 196 -4.55 -8.51 10.14
CA GLN A 196 -4.57 -9.21 11.43
C GLN A 196 -3.71 -10.48 11.39
N TRP A 197 -3.86 -11.28 10.33
CA TRP A 197 -3.09 -12.50 10.19
C TRP A 197 -1.58 -12.25 10.13
N ILE A 198 -1.16 -11.21 9.39
CA ILE A 198 0.24 -10.77 9.32
C ILE A 198 0.73 -10.32 10.70
N ALA A 199 -0.06 -9.53 11.43
CA ALA A 199 0.30 -9.06 12.77
C ALA A 199 0.54 -10.22 13.74
N ASP A 200 -0.36 -11.21 13.75
CA ASP A 200 -0.31 -12.36 14.65
C ASP A 200 0.87 -13.30 14.34
N ASN A 201 1.40 -13.26 13.10
CA ASN A 201 2.45 -14.15 12.63
C ASN A 201 3.75 -13.44 12.24
N ALA A 202 3.91 -12.14 12.52
CA ALA A 202 4.98 -11.30 11.97
C ALA A 202 6.39 -11.91 12.12
N ALA A 203 6.68 -12.56 13.25
CA ALA A 203 7.97 -13.20 13.52
C ALA A 203 8.35 -14.32 12.52
N SER A 204 7.37 -14.96 11.90
CA SER A 204 7.55 -16.04 10.91
C SER A 204 7.84 -15.51 9.50
N PHE A 205 7.51 -14.24 9.23
CA PHE A 205 7.54 -13.63 7.90
C PHE A 205 8.72 -12.67 7.70
N HIS A 206 9.79 -12.84 8.49
CA HIS A 206 11.06 -12.16 8.26
C HIS A 206 11.71 -12.71 6.98
N ILE A 207 11.93 -11.82 6.01
CA ILE A 207 12.67 -12.10 4.77
C ILE A 207 14.18 -11.94 4.95
#